data_AF-A0A0S7XB48-F1
#
_entry.id   AF-A0A0S7XB48-F1
#
_cell.length_a   1.000
_cell.length_b   1.000
_cell.length_c   1.000
_cell.angle_alpha   90.00
_cell.angle_beta   90.00
_cell.angle_gamma   90.00
#
_symmetry.space_group_name_H-M   'P 1'
#
loop_
_entity.id
_entity.type
_entity.pdbx_description
1 polymer ?
#
loop_
_entity_poly.entity_id
_entity_poly.type
_entity_poly.pdbx_seq_one_letter_code
_entity_poly.pdbx_strand_id
1 'polypeptide(L)'
;MEIGAYEGVNYAAILWRWKWRIGLLILIFMVAAGGVSFFLPRTYRSSAILLILPPKFETELKVSILSVPVYQSILQSDDILEKVAQRMKREGILSSEQGIGDLGDLKVETVQVARGKQAESILKLVVTSGRPEKAASVANAWAAAFVEHYQELTGAEATRLRSYIFREYDVAKANLEAAEDALMKFESKYNLPLVKQTLQVSVERLAGAAASMGTPKEGLQLRLANLREEIAAKKKTLEEKKRQVAEMEEGGLWVGLVKRWPGVTPEPKEGRSAGPLYVHTEASRDLLMRAEEARRKFQEERRPDFLGAEIERKRQVLIDYGAELSNTQMQLKTTQEALAETAKQLAQTPRLLTLSKAITDDPLWEAVLSKVSEEELKKLGDLILRREVMNPHYLNLDRQLVDFQVACNTLGPRATFLEAEIEKRSKELAEAEAQYCQALLDLHRLDKAVEVAQSHYDALGEKHLLTKIEVADLEMETAVLRAQEAILAAEVEKAGLEIAQLQKEYSEKMMERTRLVREQDRLKATFDLMAQKKEAARMAEAEEAAEVKIAGRAVVPGRPHALKRMVIILGAGLAALILGIFLAFFFEAVSTERVKQE
;
A
#
# COMPACT_ATOMS: atom_id res chain seq x y z
N MET A 1 -19.92 40.44 146.06
CA MET A 1 -20.39 40.36 144.66
C MET A 1 -19.62 39.23 144.02
N GLU A 2 -19.84 37.99 144.46
CA GLU A 2 -20.98 37.09 144.15
C GLU A 2 -20.84 36.41 142.79
N ILE A 3 -21.32 35.15 142.79
CA ILE A 3 -21.22 34.07 141.79
C ILE A 3 -19.99 33.20 142.07
N GLY A 4 -20.07 32.00 142.65
CA GLY A 4 -21.19 31.06 142.69
C GLY A 4 -20.79 29.80 141.91
N ALA A 5 -20.86 28.65 142.57
CA ALA A 5 -21.01 27.29 142.03
C ALA A 5 -20.39 26.97 140.67
N TYR A 6 -19.38 26.09 140.66
CA TYR A 6 -19.46 24.84 139.90
C TYR A 6 -18.72 23.76 140.69
N GLU A 7 -19.45 22.81 141.26
CA GLU A 7 -18.92 21.52 141.73
C GLU A 7 -18.39 20.76 140.51
N GLY A 8 -17.21 21.14 140.05
CA GLY A 8 -16.48 20.44 139.02
C GLY A 8 -15.99 19.12 139.61
N VAL A 9 -16.65 18.03 139.24
CA VAL A 9 -16.12 16.67 139.41
C VAL A 9 -14.67 16.69 138.93
N ASN A 10 -13.72 16.57 139.86
CA ASN A 10 -12.31 16.78 139.58
C ASN A 10 -11.75 15.53 138.87
N TYR A 11 -11.95 15.46 137.56
CA TYR A 11 -11.52 14.34 136.72
C TYR A 11 -10.02 14.05 136.82
N ALA A 12 -9.21 15.08 137.11
CA ALA A 12 -7.78 14.92 137.36
C ALA A 12 -7.51 14.10 138.64
N ALA A 13 -8.34 14.23 139.68
CA ALA A 13 -8.20 13.44 140.90
C ALA A 13 -8.53 11.96 140.66
N ILE A 14 -9.53 11.65 139.82
CA ILE A 14 -9.89 10.27 139.44
C ILE A 14 -8.72 9.59 138.72
N LEU A 15 -8.17 10.24 137.70
CA LEU A 15 -7.01 9.72 136.97
C LEU A 15 -5.79 9.57 137.89
N TRP A 16 -5.58 10.48 138.83
CA TRP A 16 -4.49 10.38 139.80
C TRP A 16 -4.66 9.22 140.78
N ARG A 17 -5.89 8.88 141.16
CA ARG A 17 -6.20 7.73 142.02
C ARG A 17 -5.97 6.40 141.29
N TRP A 18 -6.27 6.36 139.99
CA TRP A 18 -6.18 5.16 139.16
C TRP A 18 -4.87 5.01 138.38
N LYS A 19 -3.94 5.97 138.48
CA LYS A 19 -2.69 6.03 137.69
C LYS A 19 -1.86 4.74 137.70
N TRP A 20 -1.83 4.02 138.82
CA TRP A 20 -1.09 2.76 138.93
C TRP A 20 -1.77 1.62 138.16
N ARG A 21 -3.10 1.60 138.07
CA ARG A 21 -3.86 0.61 137.29
C ARG A 21 -3.77 0.88 135.78
N ILE A 22 -3.84 2.15 135.39
CA ILE A 22 -3.67 2.58 133.98
C ILE A 22 -2.24 2.26 133.52
N GLY A 23 -1.24 2.58 134.35
CA GLY A 23 0.16 2.26 134.06
C GLY A 23 0.40 0.75 133.90
N LEU A 24 -0.21 -0.08 134.76
CA LEU A 24 -0.12 -1.54 134.65
C LEU A 24 -0.73 -2.07 133.34
N LEU A 25 -1.87 -1.53 132.93
CA LEU A 25 -2.58 -1.98 131.72
C LEU A 25 -1.81 -1.62 130.43
N ILE A 26 -1.20 -0.43 130.39
CA ILE A 26 -0.29 -0.01 129.31
C ILE A 26 0.94 -0.92 129.25
N LEU A 27 1.52 -1.25 130.41
CA LEU A 27 2.67 -2.14 130.48
C LEU A 27 2.32 -3.53 129.95
N ILE A 28 1.18 -4.10 130.34
CA ILE A 28 0.72 -5.41 129.85
C ILE A 28 0.55 -5.41 128.33
N PHE A 29 -0.08 -4.39 127.75
CA PHE A 29 -0.26 -4.30 126.29
C PHE A 29 1.04 -4.08 125.53
N MET A 30 1.96 -3.24 126.04
CA MET A 30 3.27 -3.07 125.42
C MET A 30 4.12 -4.35 125.50
N VAL A 31 4.04 -5.09 126.60
CA VAL A 31 4.71 -6.39 126.75
C VAL A 31 4.07 -7.44 125.84
N ALA A 32 2.74 -7.49 125.74
CA ALA A 32 2.03 -8.40 124.84
C ALA A 32 2.33 -8.10 123.36
N ALA A 33 2.30 -6.82 122.95
CA ALA A 33 2.65 -6.41 121.60
C ALA A 33 4.14 -6.62 121.29
N GLY A 34 5.02 -6.40 122.26
CA GLY A 34 6.44 -6.75 122.19
C GLY A 34 6.64 -8.27 122.00
N GLY A 35 5.88 -9.07 122.75
CA GLY A 35 5.84 -10.53 122.62
C GLY A 35 5.38 -10.97 121.23
N VAL A 36 4.21 -10.52 120.77
CA VAL A 36 3.66 -10.86 119.45
C VAL A 36 4.58 -10.40 118.32
N SER A 37 5.18 -9.21 118.42
CA SER A 37 6.14 -8.68 117.44
C SER A 37 7.38 -9.57 117.28
N PHE A 38 7.78 -10.29 118.33
CA PHE A 38 8.87 -11.26 118.27
C PHE A 38 8.48 -12.54 117.50
N PHE A 39 7.18 -12.87 117.46
CA PHE A 39 6.63 -14.02 116.73
C PHE A 39 6.33 -13.74 115.25
N LEU A 40 6.37 -12.49 114.77
CA LEU A 40 6.17 -12.22 113.33
C LEU A 40 7.39 -12.69 112.50
N PRO A 41 7.15 -13.34 111.34
CA PRO A 41 8.21 -13.92 110.53
C PRO A 41 9.14 -12.84 109.96
N ARG A 42 10.44 -13.14 109.93
CA ARG A 42 11.45 -12.27 109.29
C ARG A 42 11.41 -12.49 107.78
N THR A 43 11.17 -11.43 107.01
CA THR A 43 11.19 -11.44 105.55
C THR A 43 12.44 -10.76 105.00
N TYR A 44 12.99 -11.30 103.92
CA TYR A 44 14.21 -10.83 103.26
C TYR A 44 13.91 -10.51 101.80
N ARG A 45 14.45 -9.39 101.30
CA ARG A 45 14.26 -8.91 99.94
C ARG A 45 15.59 -8.90 99.20
N SER A 46 15.61 -9.50 98.01
CA SER A 46 16.75 -9.41 97.08
C SER A 46 16.26 -9.02 95.70
N SER A 47 17.15 -8.47 94.87
CA SER A 47 16.78 -8.05 93.51
C SER A 47 17.88 -8.27 92.49
N ALA A 48 17.53 -8.85 91.35
CA ALA A 48 18.37 -8.89 90.16
C ALA A 48 17.98 -7.77 89.18
N ILE A 49 18.94 -7.28 88.41
CA ILE A 49 18.76 -6.18 87.46
C ILE A 49 19.03 -6.71 86.05
N LEU A 50 18.03 -6.59 85.18
CA LEU A 50 18.11 -6.84 83.75
C LEU A 50 18.16 -5.51 83.01
N LEU A 51 19.05 -5.42 82.03
CA LEU A 51 19.21 -4.29 81.12
C LEU A 51 18.80 -4.75 79.71
N ILE A 52 17.87 -4.02 79.11
CA ILE A 52 17.45 -4.25 77.72
C ILE A 52 18.19 -3.24 76.84
N LEU A 53 19.03 -3.74 75.95
CA LEU A 53 19.75 -2.91 74.98
C LEU A 53 18.97 -2.89 73.65
N PRO A 54 18.69 -1.71 73.08
CA PRO A 54 18.11 -1.64 71.74
C PRO A 54 19.09 -2.19 70.70
N PRO A 55 18.59 -2.71 69.56
CA PRO A 55 19.45 -3.16 68.47
C PRO A 55 20.32 -2.00 67.96
N LYS A 56 21.57 -2.31 67.57
CA LYS A 56 22.56 -1.31 67.14
C LYS A 56 22.25 -0.68 65.78
N PHE A 57 21.40 -1.31 64.98
CA PHE A 57 21.00 -0.87 63.66
C PHE A 57 19.48 -0.94 63.50
N GLU A 58 18.89 0.10 62.89
CA GLU A 58 17.49 0.08 62.47
C GLU A 58 17.45 -0.51 61.05
N THR A 59 17.22 -1.80 60.93
CA THR A 59 16.92 -2.42 59.63
C THR A 59 15.48 -2.08 59.21
N GLU A 60 15.22 -1.99 57.90
CA GLU A 60 13.85 -1.75 57.37
C GLU A 60 12.87 -2.86 57.79
N LEU A 61 13.39 -4.08 57.96
CA LEU A 61 12.71 -5.16 58.64
C LEU A 61 12.71 -4.86 60.14
N LYS A 62 11.73 -4.07 60.61
CA LYS A 62 11.51 -3.82 62.04
C LYS A 62 11.22 -5.14 62.76
N VAL A 63 12.27 -5.83 63.20
CA VAL A 63 12.13 -6.92 64.16
C VAL A 63 11.55 -6.29 65.42
N SER A 64 10.36 -6.72 65.81
CA SER A 64 9.59 -6.03 66.85
C SER A 64 10.36 -6.03 68.17
N ILE A 65 10.79 -4.85 68.62
CA ILE A 65 11.25 -4.68 70.00
C ILE A 65 10.02 -4.89 70.87
N LEU A 66 9.98 -6.00 71.62
CA LEU A 66 8.90 -6.30 72.55
C LEU A 66 8.73 -5.11 73.51
N SER A 67 7.48 -4.73 73.79
CA SER A 67 7.22 -3.59 74.66
C SER A 67 7.51 -3.95 76.13
N VAL A 68 7.80 -2.93 76.97
CA VAL A 68 8.06 -3.13 78.41
C VAL A 68 6.97 -3.94 79.13
N PRO A 69 5.66 -3.73 78.86
CA PRO A 69 4.61 -4.59 79.42
C PRO A 69 4.69 -6.04 78.95
N VAL A 70 5.12 -6.29 77.71
CA VAL A 70 5.27 -7.65 77.20
C VAL A 70 6.43 -8.36 77.90
N TYR A 71 7.56 -7.67 78.13
CA TYR A 71 8.65 -8.23 78.94
C TYR A 71 8.18 -8.60 80.35
N GLN A 72 7.34 -7.79 80.99
CA GLN A 72 6.75 -8.12 82.29
C GLN A 72 5.85 -9.36 82.22
N SER A 73 5.02 -9.46 81.17
CA SER A 73 4.13 -10.62 80.99
C SER A 73 4.90 -11.92 80.76
N ILE A 74 6.01 -11.88 80.01
CA ILE A 74 6.88 -13.03 79.80
C ILE A 74 7.59 -13.40 81.10
N LEU A 75 8.13 -12.42 81.84
CA LEU A 75 8.77 -12.65 83.14
C LEU A 75 7.83 -13.29 84.17
N GLN A 76 6.55 -12.94 84.14
CA GLN A 76 5.52 -13.47 85.04
C GLN A 76 4.80 -14.70 84.48
N SER A 77 5.17 -15.17 83.29
CA SER A 77 4.54 -16.34 82.67
C SER A 77 4.85 -17.61 83.48
N ASP A 78 3.87 -18.51 83.53
CA ASP A 78 3.99 -19.80 84.21
C ASP A 78 5.18 -20.61 83.66
N ASP A 79 5.47 -20.52 82.36
CA ASP A 79 6.60 -21.20 81.73
C ASP A 79 7.96 -20.78 82.30
N ILE A 80 8.17 -19.46 82.49
CA ILE A 80 9.40 -18.94 83.10
C ILE A 80 9.46 -19.31 84.58
N LEU A 81 8.36 -19.14 85.31
CA LEU A 81 8.32 -19.41 86.74
C LEU A 81 8.49 -20.90 87.06
N GLU A 82 7.96 -21.79 86.22
CA GLU A 82 8.15 -23.24 86.31
C GLU A 82 9.63 -23.60 86.05
N LYS A 83 10.26 -23.02 85.01
CA LYS A 83 11.71 -23.18 84.77
C LYS A 83 12.54 -22.73 85.98
N VAL A 84 12.16 -21.63 86.62
CA VAL A 84 12.81 -21.14 87.86
C VAL A 84 12.58 -22.11 89.01
N ALA A 85 11.35 -22.58 89.25
CA ALA A 85 11.05 -23.56 90.30
C ALA A 85 11.85 -24.85 90.13
N GLN A 86 11.92 -25.39 88.90
CA GLN A 86 12.71 -26.57 88.58
C GLN A 86 14.21 -26.35 88.79
N ARG A 87 14.73 -25.15 88.46
CA ARG A 87 16.13 -24.79 88.73
C ARG A 87 16.41 -24.71 90.23
N MET A 88 15.48 -24.13 91.01
CA MET A 88 15.58 -24.07 92.47
C MET A 88 15.47 -25.44 93.15
N LYS A 89 14.72 -26.40 92.57
CA LYS A 89 14.72 -27.81 93.00
C LYS A 89 16.08 -28.47 92.77
N ARG A 90 16.67 -28.29 91.59
CA ARG A 90 17.99 -28.83 91.24
C ARG A 90 19.10 -28.28 92.13
N GLU A 91 19.01 -27.01 92.51
CA GLU A 91 19.97 -26.34 93.40
C GLU A 91 19.76 -26.66 94.90
N GLY A 92 18.76 -27.49 95.24
CA GLY A 92 18.48 -27.93 96.62
C GLY A 92 17.84 -26.86 97.51
N ILE A 93 17.37 -25.75 96.93
CA ILE A 93 16.77 -24.61 97.63
C ILE A 93 15.27 -24.83 97.87
N LEU A 94 14.61 -25.55 96.95
CA LEU A 94 13.23 -26.04 97.08
C LEU A 94 13.22 -27.59 97.21
N SER A 95 12.28 -28.10 97.98
CA SER A 95 11.99 -29.55 98.07
C SER A 95 11.18 -30.03 96.86
N SER A 96 11.15 -31.35 96.62
CA SER A 96 10.44 -31.95 95.46
C SER A 96 8.94 -31.61 95.41
N GLU A 97 8.31 -31.49 96.59
CA GLU A 97 6.89 -31.16 96.77
C GLU A 97 6.56 -29.66 96.58
N GLN A 98 7.55 -28.78 96.59
CA GLN A 98 7.34 -27.33 96.49
C GLN A 98 7.21 -26.87 95.03
N GLY A 99 6.35 -25.89 94.77
CA GLY A 99 6.01 -25.43 93.41
C GLY A 99 6.27 -23.95 93.17
N ILE A 100 5.67 -23.39 92.11
CA ILE A 100 5.75 -21.96 91.77
C ILE A 100 5.34 -21.08 92.97
N GLY A 101 4.29 -21.46 93.69
CA GLY A 101 3.78 -20.73 94.86
C GLY A 101 4.79 -20.61 96.01
N ASP A 102 5.83 -21.46 96.04
CA ASP A 102 6.86 -21.44 97.07
C ASP A 102 8.06 -20.57 96.71
N LEU A 103 8.11 -19.95 95.53
CA LEU A 103 9.24 -19.12 95.10
C LEU A 103 9.37 -17.81 95.90
N GLY A 104 8.31 -17.41 96.60
CA GLY A 104 8.21 -16.15 97.34
C GLY A 104 7.29 -15.15 96.64
N ASP A 105 7.25 -13.92 97.11
CA ASP A 105 6.51 -12.85 96.42
C ASP A 105 7.43 -12.21 95.37
N LEU A 106 7.07 -12.37 94.10
CA LEU A 106 7.82 -11.93 92.92
C LEU A 106 7.20 -10.67 92.34
N LYS A 107 8.01 -9.62 92.20
CA LYS A 107 7.57 -8.34 91.64
C LYS A 107 8.59 -7.81 90.64
N VAL A 108 8.10 -7.38 89.47
CA VAL A 108 8.93 -6.70 88.48
C VAL A 108 8.76 -5.19 88.66
N GLU A 109 9.84 -4.49 89.01
CA GLU A 109 9.89 -3.03 89.05
C GLU A 109 10.58 -2.52 87.78
N THR A 110 9.89 -1.70 86.99
CA THR A 110 10.47 -1.05 85.80
C THR A 110 11.08 0.29 86.18
N VAL A 111 12.32 0.52 85.75
CA VAL A 111 12.97 1.82 85.86
C VAL A 111 13.41 2.24 84.46
N GLN A 112 12.85 3.35 83.97
CA GLN A 112 13.32 3.96 82.73
C GLN A 112 14.47 4.90 83.08
N VAL A 113 15.64 4.67 82.49
CA VAL A 113 16.80 5.55 82.66
C VAL A 113 17.02 6.26 81.34
N ALA A 114 16.67 7.55 81.28
CA ALA A 114 16.96 8.39 80.13
C ALA A 114 18.43 8.84 80.18
N ARG A 115 19.29 8.21 79.37
CA ARG A 115 20.69 8.62 79.19
C ARG A 115 20.96 8.84 77.70
N GLY A 116 20.80 10.07 77.23
CA GLY A 116 21.00 10.44 75.82
C GLY A 116 19.76 10.24 74.94
N LYS A 117 19.95 9.99 73.62
CA LYS A 117 18.87 9.87 72.61
C LYS A 117 18.10 8.53 72.63
N GLN A 118 18.55 7.55 73.40
CA GLN A 118 17.90 6.23 73.51
C GLN A 118 17.59 5.94 74.99
N ALA A 119 16.35 5.50 75.27
CA ALA A 119 15.92 5.16 76.62
C ALA A 119 16.32 3.72 76.95
N GLU A 120 17.24 3.54 77.90
CA GLU A 120 17.59 2.22 78.42
C GLU A 120 16.49 1.76 79.39
N SER A 121 15.87 0.62 79.09
CA SER A 121 14.84 0.03 79.94
C SER A 121 15.49 -0.96 80.90
N ILE A 122 15.40 -0.65 82.20
CA ILE A 122 15.91 -1.51 83.26
C ILE A 122 14.73 -2.22 83.92
N LEU A 123 14.81 -3.55 84.00
CA LEU A 123 13.87 -4.38 84.72
C LEU A 123 14.52 -4.88 86.01
N LYS A 124 13.96 -4.50 87.15
CA LYS A 124 14.40 -4.95 88.46
C LYS A 124 13.50 -6.06 88.95
N LEU A 125 14.03 -7.27 88.99
CA LEU A 125 13.36 -8.47 89.46
C LEU A 125 13.50 -8.56 90.97
N VAL A 126 12.44 -8.25 91.70
CA VAL A 126 12.41 -8.22 93.16
C VAL A 126 11.76 -9.49 93.68
N VAL A 127 12.45 -10.20 94.57
CA VAL A 127 11.92 -11.39 95.24
C VAL A 127 11.97 -11.18 96.74
N THR A 128 10.86 -11.48 97.42
CA THR A 128 10.81 -11.51 98.88
C THR A 128 10.54 -12.93 99.41
N SER A 129 11.34 -13.35 100.38
CA SER A 129 11.25 -14.70 100.95
C SER A 129 11.61 -14.71 102.45
N GLY A 130 11.15 -15.73 103.18
CA GLY A 130 11.48 -15.93 104.59
C GLY A 130 12.94 -16.32 104.85
N ARG A 131 13.67 -16.77 103.81
CA ARG A 131 15.09 -17.10 103.87
C ARG A 131 15.91 -16.16 102.96
N PRO A 132 17.03 -15.59 103.43
CA PRO A 132 17.83 -14.64 102.66
C PRO A 132 18.49 -15.28 101.42
N GLU A 133 19.00 -16.50 101.56
CA GLU A 133 19.62 -17.25 100.46
C GLU A 133 18.63 -17.61 99.35
N LYS A 134 17.40 -17.96 99.75
CA LYS A 134 16.30 -18.26 98.82
C LYS A 134 15.91 -17.03 98.00
N ALA A 135 15.76 -15.86 98.63
CA ALA A 135 15.41 -14.63 97.92
C ALA A 135 16.44 -14.24 96.85
N ALA A 136 17.74 -14.36 97.15
CA ALA A 136 18.80 -14.03 96.20
C ALA A 136 18.91 -15.06 95.06
N SER A 137 18.81 -16.35 95.38
CA SER A 137 18.95 -17.42 94.38
C SER A 137 17.77 -17.44 93.41
N VAL A 138 16.54 -17.26 93.91
CA VAL A 138 15.33 -17.15 93.07
C VAL A 138 15.42 -15.94 92.14
N ALA A 139 15.84 -14.77 92.63
CA ALA A 139 15.98 -13.57 91.79
C ALA A 139 17.04 -13.74 90.68
N ASN A 140 18.17 -14.40 90.98
CA ASN A 140 19.20 -14.70 89.99
C ASN A 140 18.75 -15.76 88.97
N ALA A 141 18.09 -16.82 89.43
CA ALA A 141 17.56 -17.86 88.55
C ALA A 141 16.45 -17.33 87.64
N TRP A 142 15.62 -16.42 88.15
CA TRP A 142 14.59 -15.73 87.37
C TRP A 142 15.18 -14.86 86.27
N ALA A 143 16.22 -14.08 86.59
CA ALA A 143 16.97 -13.30 85.61
C ALA A 143 17.58 -14.21 84.51
N ALA A 144 18.21 -15.32 84.90
CA ALA A 144 18.84 -16.25 83.96
C ALA A 144 17.83 -16.97 83.06
N ALA A 145 16.74 -17.50 83.65
CA ALA A 145 15.70 -18.21 82.91
C ALA A 145 15.02 -17.31 81.85
N PHE A 146 14.83 -16.04 82.17
CA PHE A 146 14.27 -15.08 81.24
C PHE A 146 15.22 -14.75 80.08
N VAL A 147 16.50 -14.50 80.36
CA VAL A 147 17.50 -14.23 79.31
C VAL A 147 17.61 -15.42 78.34
N GLU A 148 17.66 -16.64 78.88
CA GLU A 148 17.71 -17.88 78.10
C GLU A 148 16.47 -18.05 77.21
N HIS A 149 15.26 -17.88 77.77
CA HIS A 149 14.03 -18.00 76.99
C HIS A 149 13.84 -16.89 75.95
N TYR A 150 14.30 -15.68 76.25
CA TYR A 150 14.26 -14.57 75.32
C TYR A 150 15.16 -14.82 74.10
N GLN A 151 16.36 -15.37 74.32
CA GLN A 151 17.27 -15.77 73.25
C GLN A 151 16.67 -16.89 72.37
N GLU A 152 15.98 -17.86 72.96
CA GLU A 152 15.25 -18.90 72.22
C GLU A 152 14.13 -18.32 71.34
N LEU A 153 13.28 -17.45 71.91
CA LEU A 153 12.15 -16.85 71.20
C LEU A 153 12.59 -15.97 70.02
N THR A 154 13.54 -15.07 70.26
CA THR A 154 14.03 -14.13 69.24
C THR A 154 14.82 -14.84 68.14
N GLY A 155 15.63 -15.85 68.50
CA GLY A 155 16.33 -16.69 67.51
C GLY A 155 15.37 -17.50 66.62
N ALA A 156 14.30 -18.05 67.20
CA ALA A 156 13.32 -18.84 66.45
C ALA A 156 12.48 -17.98 65.47
N GLU A 157 12.10 -16.77 65.85
CA GLU A 157 11.34 -15.84 64.99
C GLU A 157 12.18 -15.31 63.82
N ALA A 158 13.43 -14.92 64.07
CA ALA A 158 14.37 -14.48 63.04
C ALA A 158 14.64 -15.60 62.01
N THR A 159 14.84 -16.84 62.48
CA THR A 159 15.04 -18.01 61.62
C THR A 159 13.81 -18.27 60.72
N ARG A 160 12.60 -18.16 61.26
CA ARG A 160 11.35 -18.34 60.50
C ARG A 160 11.18 -17.29 59.42
N LEU A 161 11.36 -16.01 59.76
CA LEU A 161 11.27 -14.90 58.82
C LEU A 161 12.29 -15.02 57.69
N ARG A 162 13.54 -15.38 58.01
CA ARG A 162 14.57 -15.69 57.01
C ARG A 162 14.12 -16.82 56.09
N SER A 163 13.68 -17.95 56.66
CA SER A 163 13.26 -19.11 55.85
C SER A 163 12.10 -18.79 54.90
N TYR A 164 11.22 -17.86 55.29
CA TYR A 164 10.13 -17.38 54.45
C TYR A 164 10.65 -16.50 53.32
N ILE A 165 11.47 -15.49 53.64
CA ILE A 165 12.03 -14.56 52.64
C ILE A 165 12.93 -15.29 51.64
N PHE A 166 13.73 -16.27 52.09
CA PHE A 166 14.57 -17.08 51.19
C PHE A 166 13.72 -17.91 50.23
N ARG A 167 12.65 -18.55 50.71
CA ARG A 167 11.72 -19.29 49.85
C ARG A 167 11.03 -18.38 48.83
N GLU A 168 10.53 -17.23 49.25
CA GLU A 168 9.90 -16.25 48.34
C GLU A 168 10.90 -15.71 47.31
N TYR A 169 12.16 -15.50 47.69
CA TYR A 169 13.23 -15.16 46.76
C TYR A 169 13.47 -16.27 45.73
N ASP A 170 13.56 -17.52 46.16
CA ASP A 170 13.79 -18.65 45.25
C ASP A 170 12.61 -18.83 44.27
N VAL A 171 11.37 -18.61 44.72
CA VAL A 171 10.18 -18.59 43.86
C VAL A 171 10.23 -17.43 42.87
N ALA A 172 10.57 -16.22 43.33
CA ALA A 172 10.70 -15.06 42.45
C ALA A 172 11.81 -15.26 41.39
N LYS A 173 12.93 -15.87 41.76
CA LYS A 173 14.04 -16.24 40.86
C LYS A 173 13.57 -17.25 39.81
N ALA A 174 12.94 -18.35 40.23
CA ALA A 174 12.46 -19.38 39.32
C ALA A 174 11.40 -18.83 38.33
N ASN A 175 10.52 -17.94 38.79
CA ASN A 175 9.54 -17.29 37.92
C ASN A 175 10.21 -16.36 36.89
N LEU A 176 11.22 -15.59 37.30
CA LEU A 176 11.99 -14.74 36.39
C LEU A 176 12.73 -15.58 35.34
N GLU A 177 13.45 -16.63 35.76
CA GLU A 177 14.15 -17.55 34.85
C GLU A 177 13.19 -18.18 33.85
N ALA A 178 12.01 -18.63 34.28
CA ALA A 178 11.00 -19.19 33.39
C ALA A 178 10.46 -18.17 32.36
N ALA A 179 10.30 -16.90 32.75
CA ALA A 179 9.88 -15.83 31.85
C ALA A 179 10.97 -15.43 30.86
N GLU A 180 12.23 -15.37 31.30
CA GLU A 180 13.40 -15.14 30.45
C GLU A 180 13.56 -16.26 29.42
N ASP A 181 13.44 -17.52 29.85
CA ASP A 181 13.46 -18.69 28.97
C ASP A 181 12.32 -18.65 27.95
N ALA A 182 11.12 -18.24 28.36
CA ALA A 182 9.97 -18.11 27.47
C ALA A 182 10.20 -17.03 26.39
N LEU A 183 10.74 -15.87 26.78
CA LEU A 183 11.12 -14.81 25.84
C LEU A 183 12.24 -15.28 24.90
N MET A 184 13.27 -15.94 25.43
CA MET A 184 14.38 -16.45 24.64
C MET A 184 13.93 -17.49 23.61
N LYS A 185 13.08 -18.45 24.01
CA LYS A 185 12.49 -19.44 23.10
C LYS A 185 11.62 -18.78 22.03
N PHE A 186 10.88 -17.73 22.39
CA PHE A 186 10.09 -16.95 21.45
C PHE A 186 10.97 -16.22 20.42
N GLU A 187 12.00 -15.49 20.87
CA GLU A 187 12.92 -14.74 20.01
C GLU A 187 13.71 -15.68 19.09
N SER A 188 14.16 -16.84 19.60
CA SER A 188 14.83 -17.87 18.82
C SER A 188 13.93 -18.49 17.76
N LYS A 189 12.66 -18.79 18.09
CA LYS A 189 11.71 -19.45 17.18
C LYS A 189 11.28 -18.56 16.02
N TYR A 190 10.92 -17.31 16.29
CA TYR A 190 10.31 -16.44 15.28
C TYR A 190 11.28 -15.47 14.62
N ASN A 191 12.45 -15.22 15.22
CA ASN A 191 13.51 -14.36 14.69
C ASN A 191 12.96 -13.10 14.00
N LEU A 192 12.21 -12.31 14.77
CA LEU A 192 11.52 -11.10 14.30
C LEU A 192 12.37 -10.15 13.43
N PRO A 193 13.68 -9.97 13.66
CA PRO A 193 14.55 -9.21 12.76
C PRO A 193 14.58 -9.77 11.33
N LEU A 194 14.63 -11.10 11.17
CA LEU A 194 14.61 -11.76 9.86
C LEU A 194 13.24 -11.60 9.18
N VAL A 195 12.15 -11.69 9.95
CA VAL A 195 10.78 -11.44 9.43
C VAL A 195 10.63 -9.98 8.99
N LYS A 196 11.17 -9.03 9.75
CA LYS A 196 11.22 -7.61 9.36
C LYS A 196 12.03 -7.40 8.08
N GLN A 197 13.19 -8.06 7.96
CA GLN A 197 14.04 -7.98 6.78
C GLN A 197 13.35 -8.59 5.56
N THR A 198 12.74 -9.76 5.68
CA THR A 198 11.98 -10.41 4.58
C THR A 198 10.77 -9.57 4.18
N LEU A 199 10.08 -8.95 5.12
CA LEU A 199 9.03 -7.98 4.83
C LEU A 199 9.57 -6.78 4.04
N GLN A 200 10.71 -6.22 4.47
CA GLN A 200 11.34 -5.10 3.76
C GLN A 200 11.78 -5.51 2.35
N VAL A 201 12.42 -6.66 2.18
CA VAL A 201 12.82 -7.21 0.87
C VAL A 201 11.60 -7.50 0.01
N SER A 202 10.48 -7.97 0.57
CA SER A 202 9.24 -8.22 -0.19
C SER A 202 8.60 -6.92 -0.67
N VAL A 203 8.63 -5.89 0.17
CA VAL A 203 8.23 -4.51 -0.19
C VAL A 203 9.16 -3.94 -1.27
N GLU A 204 10.46 -4.19 -1.19
CA GLU A 204 11.47 -3.79 -2.19
C GLU A 204 11.36 -4.61 -3.49
N ARG A 205 10.95 -5.88 -3.43
CA ARG A 205 10.72 -6.72 -4.63
C ARG A 205 9.52 -6.24 -5.42
N LEU A 206 8.47 -5.77 -4.73
CA LEU A 206 7.38 -4.99 -5.36
C LEU A 206 7.84 -3.66 -5.95
N ALA A 207 9.07 -3.23 -5.67
CA ALA A 207 9.67 -2.00 -6.19
C ALA A 207 10.66 -2.23 -7.32
N GLY A 208 11.09 -3.47 -7.52
CA GLY A 208 12.17 -3.90 -8.40
C GLY A 208 11.87 -3.80 -9.90
N ALA A 209 11.35 -2.66 -10.36
CA ALA A 209 11.34 -2.25 -11.76
C ALA A 209 11.43 -0.71 -11.98
N ALA A 210 11.53 0.12 -10.93
CA ALA A 210 11.63 1.58 -11.07
C ALA A 210 12.69 2.15 -10.11
N ALA A 211 13.96 2.02 -10.47
CA ALA A 211 15.11 2.36 -9.65
C ALA A 211 15.40 3.89 -9.52
N SER A 212 14.40 4.78 -9.54
CA SER A 212 14.72 6.22 -9.57
C SER A 212 13.80 7.23 -8.89
N MET A 213 12.58 6.94 -8.41
CA MET A 213 11.76 7.97 -7.74
C MET A 213 10.75 7.35 -6.74
N GLY A 214 10.80 7.75 -5.46
CA GLY A 214 9.71 7.53 -4.49
C GLY A 214 9.77 6.28 -3.61
N THR A 215 8.67 6.03 -2.86
CA THR A 215 8.59 4.85 -1.98
C THR A 215 8.42 3.57 -2.82
N PRO A 216 8.94 2.41 -2.36
CA PRO A 216 9.12 1.23 -3.20
C PRO A 216 7.81 0.70 -3.84
N LYS A 217 6.66 0.87 -3.17
CA LYS A 217 5.33 0.45 -3.65
C LYS A 217 4.79 1.28 -4.82
N GLU A 218 5.29 2.49 -5.01
CA GLU A 218 4.83 3.43 -6.04
C GLU A 218 5.29 3.03 -7.45
N GLY A 219 6.42 2.30 -7.59
CA GLY A 219 7.05 1.99 -8.88
C GLY A 219 6.27 1.05 -9.80
N LEU A 220 5.89 -0.15 -9.32
CA LEU A 220 5.07 -1.09 -10.11
C LEU A 220 3.64 -0.57 -10.31
N GLN A 221 3.09 0.13 -9.30
CA GLN A 221 1.79 0.79 -9.42
C GLN A 221 1.80 1.89 -10.47
N LEU A 222 2.88 2.67 -10.55
CA LEU A 222 3.08 3.68 -11.59
C LEU A 222 3.22 3.03 -12.97
N ARG A 223 4.00 1.94 -13.10
CA ARG A 223 4.12 1.22 -14.38
C ARG A 223 2.76 0.68 -14.85
N LEU A 224 1.98 0.12 -13.94
CA LEU A 224 0.63 -0.37 -14.21
C LEU A 224 -0.34 0.78 -14.56
N ALA A 225 -0.23 1.93 -13.89
CA ALA A 225 -0.99 3.13 -14.22
C ALA A 225 -0.63 3.68 -15.62
N ASN A 226 0.65 3.79 -15.95
CA ASN A 226 1.14 4.23 -17.26
C ASN A 226 0.65 3.29 -18.37
N LEU A 227 0.72 1.98 -18.14
CA LEU A 227 0.25 0.98 -19.11
C LEU A 227 -1.27 1.06 -19.30
N ARG A 228 -2.05 1.31 -18.24
CA ARG A 228 -3.49 1.56 -18.33
C ARG A 228 -3.80 2.84 -19.11
N GLU A 229 -3.02 3.89 -18.91
CA GLU A 229 -3.16 5.15 -19.65
C GLU A 229 -2.85 4.95 -21.14
N GLU A 230 -1.77 4.25 -21.47
CA GLU A 230 -1.42 3.90 -22.85
C GLU A 230 -2.52 3.07 -23.51
N ILE A 231 -3.03 2.05 -22.82
CA ILE A 231 -4.17 1.25 -23.29
C ILE A 231 -5.39 2.13 -23.53
N ALA A 232 -5.70 3.06 -22.64
CA ALA A 232 -6.85 3.97 -22.79
C ALA A 232 -6.69 4.89 -24.00
N ALA A 233 -5.49 5.45 -24.20
CA ALA A 233 -5.18 6.28 -25.36
C ALA A 233 -5.32 5.49 -26.66
N LYS A 234 -4.75 4.28 -26.75
CA LYS A 234 -4.86 3.42 -27.93
C LYS A 234 -6.29 2.90 -28.17
N LYS A 235 -7.08 2.65 -27.12
CA LYS A 235 -8.51 2.34 -27.28
C LYS A 235 -9.26 3.51 -27.90
N LYS A 236 -8.98 4.75 -27.47
CA LYS A 236 -9.65 5.94 -28.02
C LYS A 236 -9.36 6.11 -29.51
N THR A 237 -8.09 5.93 -29.92
CA THR A 237 -7.72 5.98 -31.34
C THR A 237 -8.35 4.81 -32.13
N LEU A 238 -8.39 3.62 -31.56
CA LEU A 238 -9.04 2.46 -32.16
C LEU A 238 -10.54 2.71 -32.41
N GLU A 239 -11.27 3.24 -31.43
CA GLU A 239 -12.70 3.55 -31.59
C GLU A 239 -12.94 4.62 -32.68
N GLU A 240 -12.07 5.63 -32.76
CA GLU A 240 -12.14 6.63 -33.82
C GLU A 240 -11.90 6.01 -35.21
N LYS A 241 -10.90 5.14 -35.35
CA LYS A 241 -10.59 4.45 -36.61
C LYS A 241 -11.68 3.46 -37.00
N LYS A 242 -12.24 2.71 -36.04
CA LYS A 242 -13.42 1.85 -36.25
C LYS A 242 -14.61 2.65 -36.73
N ARG A 243 -14.85 3.84 -36.19
CA ARG A 243 -15.91 4.73 -36.67
C ARG A 243 -15.67 5.15 -38.12
N GLN A 244 -14.43 5.50 -38.48
CA GLN A 244 -14.08 5.84 -39.87
C GLN A 244 -14.35 4.66 -40.83
N VAL A 245 -13.98 3.43 -40.45
CA VAL A 245 -14.28 2.22 -41.23
C VAL A 245 -15.78 2.00 -41.34
N ALA A 246 -16.52 2.10 -40.24
CA ALA A 246 -17.98 1.92 -40.21
C ALA A 246 -18.74 2.99 -41.00
N GLU A 247 -18.19 4.19 -41.17
CA GLU A 247 -18.75 5.20 -42.07
C GLU A 247 -18.54 4.84 -43.55
N MET A 248 -17.47 4.10 -43.89
CA MET A 248 -17.16 3.68 -45.27
C MET A 248 -17.75 2.29 -45.63
N GLU A 249 -18.32 1.57 -44.67
CA GLU A 249 -18.90 0.24 -44.84
C GLU A 249 -20.42 0.22 -44.61
N GLU A 250 -21.09 -0.70 -45.30
CA GLU A 250 -22.49 -1.03 -45.10
C GLU A 250 -22.64 -2.56 -45.10
N GLY A 251 -23.19 -3.11 -44.02
CA GLY A 251 -23.26 -4.57 -43.84
C GLY A 251 -21.89 -5.27 -43.81
N GLY A 252 -20.81 -4.55 -43.49
CA GLY A 252 -19.43 -5.05 -43.53
C GLY A 252 -18.79 -5.05 -44.92
N LEU A 253 -19.45 -4.47 -45.92
CA LEU A 253 -18.96 -4.31 -47.29
C LEU A 253 -18.63 -2.85 -47.55
N TRP A 254 -17.56 -2.59 -48.31
CA TRP A 254 -17.17 -1.24 -48.69
C TRP A 254 -18.20 -0.60 -49.65
N VAL A 255 -18.67 0.60 -49.33
CA VAL A 255 -19.73 1.31 -50.08
C VAL A 255 -19.33 1.62 -51.52
N GLY A 256 -18.02 1.70 -51.79
CA GLY A 256 -17.47 1.93 -53.12
C GLY A 256 -17.52 0.75 -54.08
N LEU A 257 -18.01 -0.43 -53.70
CA LEU A 257 -18.05 -1.60 -54.60
C LEU A 257 -18.80 -1.30 -55.93
N VAL A 258 -18.06 -1.33 -57.05
CA VAL A 258 -18.56 -1.01 -58.41
C VAL A 258 -19.55 -2.06 -58.93
N LYS A 259 -19.32 -3.36 -58.65
CA LYS A 259 -20.25 -4.44 -58.98
C LYS A 259 -21.17 -4.72 -57.80
N ARG A 260 -22.44 -4.33 -57.92
CA ARG A 260 -23.48 -4.66 -56.93
C ARG A 260 -23.75 -6.16 -56.95
N TRP A 261 -23.54 -6.84 -55.81
CA TRP A 261 -23.85 -8.26 -55.68
C TRP A 261 -25.38 -8.48 -55.82
N PRO A 262 -25.86 -9.41 -56.67
CA PRO A 262 -27.29 -9.67 -56.82
C PRO A 262 -27.88 -10.16 -55.50
N GLY A 263 -28.89 -9.44 -54.97
CA GLY A 263 -29.59 -9.81 -53.73
C GLY A 263 -29.20 -9.00 -52.48
N VAL A 264 -28.20 -8.12 -52.56
CA VAL A 264 -27.90 -7.13 -51.50
C VAL A 264 -28.28 -5.75 -52.02
N THR A 265 -29.54 -5.37 -51.84
CA THR A 265 -29.95 -3.97 -51.94
C THR A 265 -29.68 -3.32 -50.58
N PRO A 266 -28.64 -2.49 -50.44
CA PRO A 266 -28.58 -1.61 -49.27
C PRO A 266 -29.86 -0.79 -49.26
N GLU A 267 -30.64 -0.91 -48.19
CA GLU A 267 -31.73 0.02 -47.92
C GLU A 267 -31.08 1.41 -47.85
N PRO A 268 -31.51 2.39 -48.66
CA PRO A 268 -31.03 3.74 -48.49
C PRO A 268 -31.24 4.12 -47.03
N LYS A 269 -30.22 4.68 -46.37
CA LYS A 269 -30.33 5.20 -45.01
C LYS A 269 -31.29 6.39 -44.97
N GLU A 270 -32.59 6.17 -45.21
CA GLU A 270 -33.64 7.12 -44.96
C GLU A 270 -33.73 7.31 -43.44
N GLY A 271 -33.06 8.35 -42.94
CA GLY A 271 -33.22 8.81 -41.55
C GLY A 271 -31.98 8.73 -40.65
N ARG A 272 -30.83 8.20 -41.09
CA ARG A 272 -29.52 8.46 -40.42
C ARG A 272 -28.67 9.30 -41.35
N SER A 273 -28.20 10.47 -40.89
CA SER A 273 -27.25 11.26 -41.67
C SER A 273 -26.04 10.39 -42.00
N ALA A 274 -25.92 10.00 -43.26
CA ALA A 274 -24.73 9.31 -43.72
C ALA A 274 -23.51 10.19 -43.41
N GLY A 275 -22.49 9.62 -42.78
CA GLY A 275 -21.28 10.36 -42.43
C GLY A 275 -20.60 10.93 -43.69
N PRO A 276 -19.78 11.98 -43.56
CA PRO A 276 -19.12 12.60 -44.71
C PRO A 276 -18.36 11.58 -45.58
N LEU A 277 -17.65 10.63 -44.95
CA LEU A 277 -16.88 9.61 -45.68
C LEU A 277 -17.77 8.67 -46.51
N TYR A 278 -18.97 8.34 -46.00
CA TYR A 278 -19.95 7.56 -46.74
C TYR A 278 -20.34 8.29 -48.03
N VAL A 279 -20.78 9.54 -47.88
CA VAL A 279 -21.28 10.36 -48.99
C VAL A 279 -20.19 10.59 -50.03
N HIS A 280 -18.96 10.85 -49.60
CA HIS A 280 -17.82 11.01 -50.52
C HIS A 280 -17.50 9.71 -51.28
N THR A 281 -17.54 8.56 -50.62
CA THR A 281 -17.27 7.26 -51.25
C THR A 281 -18.34 6.90 -52.28
N GLU A 282 -19.61 7.10 -51.92
CA GLU A 282 -20.73 6.90 -52.83
C GLU A 282 -20.67 7.84 -54.04
N ALA A 283 -20.44 9.13 -53.81
CA ALA A 283 -20.32 10.12 -54.88
C ALA A 283 -19.15 9.81 -55.83
N SER A 284 -18.01 9.37 -55.31
CA SER A 284 -16.85 9.01 -56.13
C SER A 284 -17.12 7.78 -56.99
N ARG A 285 -17.78 6.75 -56.45
CA ARG A 285 -18.23 5.57 -57.21
C ARG A 285 -19.17 5.96 -58.34
N ASP A 286 -20.19 6.75 -58.02
CA ASP A 286 -21.21 7.16 -59.00
C ASP A 286 -20.62 8.05 -60.10
N LEU A 287 -19.66 8.91 -59.75
CA LEU A 287 -18.94 9.75 -60.70
C LEU A 287 -18.10 8.91 -61.67
N LEU A 288 -17.38 7.90 -61.19
CA LEU A 288 -16.64 6.95 -62.03
C LEU A 288 -17.57 6.22 -63.00
N MET A 289 -18.67 5.66 -62.50
CA MET A 289 -19.67 4.96 -63.32
C MET A 289 -20.23 5.87 -64.42
N ARG A 290 -20.59 7.11 -64.09
CA ARG A 290 -21.11 8.07 -65.07
C ARG A 290 -20.06 8.46 -66.11
N ALA A 291 -18.80 8.65 -65.71
CA ALA A 291 -17.71 8.98 -66.63
C ALA A 291 -17.43 7.84 -67.61
N GLU A 292 -17.36 6.60 -67.11
CA GLU A 292 -17.18 5.40 -67.95
C GLU A 292 -18.36 5.18 -68.91
N GLU A 293 -19.59 5.35 -68.44
CA GLU A 293 -20.78 5.26 -69.29
C GLU A 293 -20.82 6.35 -70.36
N ALA A 294 -20.46 7.60 -70.02
CA ALA A 294 -20.40 8.70 -70.97
C ALA A 294 -19.34 8.44 -72.06
N ARG A 295 -18.16 7.97 -71.66
CA ARG A 295 -17.11 7.54 -72.59
C ARG A 295 -17.58 6.40 -73.49
N ARG A 296 -18.21 5.36 -72.94
CA ARG A 296 -18.73 4.22 -73.70
C ARG A 296 -19.79 4.66 -74.71
N LYS A 297 -20.80 5.42 -74.28
CA LYS A 297 -21.85 5.94 -75.16
C LYS A 297 -21.26 6.80 -76.29
N PHE A 298 -20.30 7.66 -75.97
CA PHE A 298 -19.62 8.48 -76.98
C PHE A 298 -18.90 7.62 -78.03
N GLN A 299 -18.16 6.58 -77.60
CA GLN A 299 -17.51 5.65 -78.53
C GLN A 299 -18.51 4.89 -79.41
N GLU A 300 -19.66 4.48 -78.85
CA GLU A 300 -20.74 3.79 -79.57
C GLU A 300 -21.44 4.68 -80.60
N GLU A 301 -21.70 5.94 -80.25
CA GLU A 301 -22.44 6.93 -81.07
C GLU A 301 -21.54 7.58 -82.14
N ARG A 302 -20.38 8.10 -81.76
CA ARG A 302 -19.49 8.85 -82.67
C ARG A 302 -18.55 7.97 -83.46
N ARG A 303 -18.24 6.75 -82.97
CA ARG A 303 -17.34 5.76 -83.60
C ARG A 303 -16.14 6.41 -84.31
N PRO A 304 -15.26 7.11 -83.57
CA PRO A 304 -14.14 7.84 -84.16
C PRO A 304 -13.27 6.95 -85.05
N ASP A 305 -13.10 5.67 -84.70
CA ASP A 305 -12.38 4.70 -85.54
C ASP A 305 -12.99 4.54 -86.95
N PHE A 306 -14.32 4.59 -87.05
CA PHE A 306 -15.02 4.54 -88.33
C PHE A 306 -14.84 5.83 -89.13
N LEU A 307 -14.90 6.99 -88.47
CA LEU A 307 -14.65 8.29 -89.09
C LEU A 307 -13.23 8.37 -89.66
N GLY A 308 -12.22 7.87 -88.93
CA GLY A 308 -10.85 7.77 -89.43
C GLY A 308 -10.75 6.92 -90.69
N ALA A 309 -11.39 5.73 -90.70
CA ALA A 309 -11.41 4.86 -91.88
C ALA A 309 -12.20 5.46 -93.07
N GLU A 310 -13.19 6.31 -92.82
CA GLU A 310 -13.90 7.06 -93.87
C GLU A 310 -13.05 8.17 -94.47
N ILE A 311 -12.32 8.92 -93.65
CA ILE A 311 -11.35 9.95 -94.08
C ILE A 311 -10.28 9.33 -94.99
N GLU A 312 -9.69 8.20 -94.61
CA GLU A 312 -8.68 7.54 -95.43
C GLU A 312 -9.24 7.08 -96.78
N ARG A 313 -10.48 6.57 -96.82
CA ARG A 313 -11.16 6.25 -98.09
C ARG A 313 -11.37 7.48 -98.95
N LYS A 314 -11.82 8.61 -98.37
CA LYS A 314 -12.01 9.88 -99.10
C LYS A 314 -10.67 10.43 -99.63
N ARG A 315 -9.59 10.33 -98.85
CA ARG A 315 -8.22 10.68 -99.27
C ARG A 315 -7.79 9.85 -100.48
N GLN A 316 -8.02 8.54 -100.44
CA GLN A 316 -7.66 7.67 -101.56
C GLN A 316 -8.39 8.07 -102.85
N VAL A 317 -9.70 8.36 -102.77
CA VAL A 317 -10.48 8.82 -103.93
C VAL A 317 -9.92 10.12 -104.52
N LEU A 318 -9.49 11.06 -103.68
CA LEU A 318 -8.84 12.29 -104.15
C LEU A 318 -7.50 12.04 -104.83
N ILE A 319 -6.70 11.10 -104.32
CA ILE A 319 -5.44 10.68 -104.95
C ILE A 319 -5.72 10.09 -106.34
N ASP A 320 -6.73 9.23 -106.45
CA ASP A 320 -7.12 8.59 -107.71
C ASP A 320 -7.59 9.64 -108.74
N TYR A 321 -8.46 10.57 -108.35
CA TYR A 321 -8.88 11.67 -109.21
C TYR A 321 -7.72 12.60 -109.60
N GLY A 322 -6.79 12.88 -108.68
CA GLY A 322 -5.60 13.68 -108.96
C GLY A 322 -4.69 13.01 -110.01
N ALA A 323 -4.53 11.69 -109.93
CA ALA A 323 -3.80 10.91 -110.92
C ALA A 323 -4.50 10.92 -112.29
N GLU A 324 -5.83 10.76 -112.33
CA GLU A 324 -6.62 10.84 -113.55
C GLU A 324 -6.57 12.23 -114.20
N LEU A 325 -6.65 13.29 -113.40
CA LEU A 325 -6.53 14.67 -113.86
C LEU A 325 -5.15 14.90 -114.47
N SER A 326 -4.09 14.48 -113.79
CA SER A 326 -2.71 14.62 -114.27
C SER A 326 -2.51 13.92 -115.62
N ASN A 327 -3.02 12.69 -115.76
CA ASN A 327 -2.98 11.95 -117.02
C ASN A 327 -3.81 12.65 -118.12
N THR A 328 -5.02 13.11 -117.80
CA THR A 328 -5.90 13.81 -118.74
C THR A 328 -5.28 15.12 -119.22
N GLN A 329 -4.67 15.89 -118.32
CA GLN A 329 -3.97 17.15 -118.65
C GLN A 329 -2.71 16.88 -119.49
N MET A 330 -1.96 15.82 -119.19
CA MET A 330 -0.83 15.39 -120.01
C MET A 330 -1.28 15.03 -121.43
N GLN A 331 -2.32 14.20 -121.57
CA GLN A 331 -2.90 13.83 -122.86
C GLN A 331 -3.39 15.07 -123.60
N LEU A 332 -4.17 15.95 -122.95
CA LEU A 332 -4.65 17.19 -123.52
C LEU A 332 -3.49 18.04 -124.07
N LYS A 333 -2.45 18.27 -123.27
CA LYS A 333 -1.27 19.04 -123.69
C LYS A 333 -0.60 18.42 -124.92
N THR A 334 -0.34 17.11 -124.89
CA THR A 334 0.28 16.41 -126.04
C THR A 334 -0.60 16.47 -127.30
N THR A 335 -1.92 16.34 -127.16
CA THR A 335 -2.87 16.45 -128.28
C THR A 335 -2.97 17.86 -128.82
N GLN A 336 -2.88 18.89 -127.98
CA GLN A 336 -2.85 20.30 -128.41
C GLN A 336 -1.56 20.61 -129.17
N GLU A 337 -0.41 20.13 -128.69
CA GLU A 337 0.87 20.26 -129.38
C GLU A 337 0.84 19.53 -130.74
N ALA A 338 0.33 18.30 -130.79
CA ALA A 338 0.16 17.54 -132.03
C ALA A 338 -0.82 18.20 -133.01
N LEU A 339 -1.92 18.76 -132.52
CA LEU A 339 -2.88 19.52 -133.32
C LEU A 339 -2.23 20.75 -133.93
N ALA A 340 -1.48 21.53 -133.14
CA ALA A 340 -0.79 22.72 -133.61
C ALA A 340 0.26 22.39 -134.69
N GLU A 341 1.03 21.32 -134.51
CA GLU A 341 2.02 20.87 -135.49
C GLU A 341 1.35 20.32 -136.77
N THR A 342 0.28 19.54 -136.64
CA THR A 342 -0.50 19.01 -137.78
C THR A 342 -1.15 20.13 -138.57
N ALA A 343 -1.71 21.15 -137.89
CA ALA A 343 -2.26 22.35 -138.53
C ALA A 343 -1.20 23.12 -139.33
N LYS A 344 0.02 23.23 -138.78
CA LYS A 344 1.16 23.85 -139.46
C LYS A 344 1.59 23.06 -140.70
N GLN A 345 1.65 21.73 -140.62
CA GLN A 345 1.98 20.85 -141.75
C GLN A 345 0.88 20.88 -142.84
N LEU A 346 -0.39 20.88 -142.45
CA LEU A 346 -1.52 21.01 -143.37
C LEU A 346 -1.47 22.34 -144.15
N ALA A 347 -1.14 23.45 -143.48
CA ALA A 347 -0.99 24.76 -144.11
C ALA A 347 0.14 24.83 -145.15
N GLN A 348 1.19 24.00 -144.99
CA GLN A 348 2.32 23.91 -145.93
C GLN A 348 2.07 22.90 -147.07
N THR A 349 1.01 22.10 -147.01
CA THR A 349 0.72 21.03 -147.96
C THR A 349 -0.27 21.50 -149.03
N PRO A 350 0.03 21.38 -150.34
CA PRO A 350 -0.88 21.81 -151.40
C PRO A 350 -2.14 20.92 -151.44
N ARG A 351 -3.31 21.55 -151.59
CA ARG A 351 -4.62 20.89 -151.56
C ARG A 351 -4.88 19.96 -152.75
N LEU A 352 -4.38 20.32 -153.93
CA LEU A 352 -4.58 19.59 -155.19
C LEU A 352 -3.21 19.15 -155.73
N LEU A 353 -3.11 17.89 -156.17
CA LEU A 353 -1.97 17.39 -156.92
C LEU A 353 -2.30 17.41 -158.41
N THR A 354 -1.43 18.00 -159.22
CA THR A 354 -1.55 17.95 -160.68
C THR A 354 -0.84 16.71 -161.20
N LEU A 355 -1.59 15.71 -161.67
CA LEU A 355 -1.04 14.50 -162.28
C LEU A 355 -0.96 14.69 -163.80
N SER A 356 0.23 14.50 -164.35
CA SER A 356 0.50 14.50 -165.80
C SER A 356 0.62 13.07 -166.32
N LYS A 357 -0.28 12.66 -167.23
CA LYS A 357 -0.17 11.37 -167.93
C LYS A 357 0.11 11.63 -169.43
N ALA A 358 1.13 10.99 -169.98
CA ALA A 358 1.41 11.02 -171.40
C ALA A 358 0.37 10.15 -172.14
N ILE A 359 -0.13 10.63 -173.29
CA ILE A 359 -1.22 9.99 -174.05
C ILE A 359 -0.78 8.68 -174.74
N THR A 360 0.53 8.42 -174.80
CA THR A 360 1.15 7.35 -175.60
C THR A 360 1.04 5.92 -175.07
N ASP A 361 0.57 5.71 -173.83
CA ASP A 361 0.61 4.39 -173.16
C ASP A 361 -0.70 3.58 -173.26
N ASP A 362 -1.62 3.94 -174.18
CA ASP A 362 -2.92 3.26 -174.34
C ASP A 362 -2.91 2.34 -175.59
N PRO A 363 -3.21 1.03 -175.46
CA PRO A 363 -3.22 0.09 -176.59
C PRO A 363 -4.21 0.47 -177.71
N LEU A 364 -5.16 1.38 -177.42
CA LEU A 364 -6.04 1.95 -178.45
C LEU A 364 -5.28 2.79 -179.51
N TRP A 365 -4.13 3.37 -179.15
CA TRP A 365 -3.33 4.20 -180.06
C TRP A 365 -2.54 3.38 -181.09
N GLU A 366 -2.17 2.13 -180.80
CA GLU A 366 -1.52 1.23 -181.78
C GLU A 366 -2.42 0.98 -183.02
N ALA A 367 -3.75 0.96 -182.83
CA ALA A 367 -4.70 0.81 -183.93
C ALA A 367 -4.83 2.08 -184.81
N VAL A 368 -4.69 3.27 -184.20
CA VAL A 368 -4.79 4.57 -184.88
C VAL A 368 -3.48 4.94 -185.60
N LEU A 369 -2.33 4.55 -185.04
CA LEU A 369 -1.00 4.83 -185.59
C LEU A 369 -0.66 4.03 -186.87
N SER A 370 -1.44 3.01 -187.22
CA SER A 370 -1.24 2.20 -188.44
C SER A 370 -1.73 2.85 -189.76
N LYS A 371 -2.37 4.02 -189.70
CA LYS A 371 -2.96 4.70 -190.87
C LYS A 371 -2.56 6.17 -191.05
N VAL A 372 -1.51 6.64 -190.38
CA VAL A 372 -1.13 8.07 -190.37
C VAL A 372 0.36 8.26 -190.66
N SER A 373 0.70 9.23 -191.52
CA SER A 373 2.06 9.57 -191.96
C SER A 373 2.89 10.29 -190.89
N GLU A 374 4.21 10.12 -190.97
CA GLU A 374 5.25 10.48 -189.98
C GLU A 374 5.24 11.96 -189.48
N GLU A 375 4.65 12.88 -190.23
CA GLU A 375 4.53 14.31 -189.84
C GLU A 375 3.37 14.62 -188.88
N GLU A 376 2.29 13.83 -188.87
CA GLU A 376 1.18 14.03 -187.93
C GLU A 376 1.46 13.38 -186.56
N LEU A 377 2.32 12.35 -186.51
CA LEU A 377 2.81 11.72 -185.26
C LEU A 377 3.58 12.70 -184.37
N LYS A 378 4.37 13.62 -184.95
CA LYS A 378 5.16 14.60 -184.20
C LYS A 378 4.32 15.65 -183.47
N LYS A 379 3.08 15.91 -183.91
CA LYS A 379 2.18 16.89 -183.27
C LYS A 379 1.35 16.30 -182.13
N LEU A 380 1.26 14.97 -182.05
CA LEU A 380 0.52 14.25 -181.01
C LEU A 380 1.40 13.85 -179.80
N GLY A 381 2.74 13.90 -179.94
CA GLY A 381 3.70 13.56 -178.88
C GLY A 381 3.77 14.54 -177.70
N ASP A 382 3.32 15.79 -177.86
CA ASP A 382 3.43 16.85 -176.85
C ASP A 382 2.16 17.06 -176.00
N LEU A 383 1.09 16.29 -176.24
CA LEU A 383 -0.16 16.41 -175.50
C LEU A 383 -0.09 15.61 -174.18
N ILE A 384 0.12 16.33 -173.09
CA ILE A 384 0.13 15.79 -171.73
C ILE A 384 -1.22 16.09 -171.08
N LEU A 385 -1.94 15.04 -170.68
CA LEU A 385 -3.23 15.18 -170.00
C LEU A 385 -2.98 15.52 -168.52
N ARG A 386 -3.37 16.74 -168.12
CA ARG A 386 -3.28 17.20 -166.72
C ARG A 386 -4.61 16.97 -166.03
N ARG A 387 -4.62 16.19 -164.96
CA ARG A 387 -5.78 16.01 -164.08
C ARG A 387 -5.42 16.47 -162.67
N GLU A 388 -6.25 17.33 -162.11
CA GLU A 388 -6.16 17.69 -160.69
C GLU A 388 -6.89 16.62 -159.87
N VAL A 389 -6.17 16.02 -158.93
CA VAL A 389 -6.73 15.07 -157.96
C VAL A 389 -6.44 15.61 -156.57
N MET A 390 -7.37 15.41 -155.65
CA MET A 390 -7.19 15.82 -154.26
C MET A 390 -5.94 15.17 -153.68
N ASN A 391 -5.10 15.95 -153.00
CA ASN A 391 -3.89 15.43 -152.39
C ASN A 391 -4.26 14.44 -151.25
N PRO A 392 -3.92 13.14 -151.34
CA PRO A 392 -4.24 12.19 -150.28
C PRO A 392 -3.58 12.52 -148.94
N HIS A 393 -2.39 13.15 -148.96
CA HIS A 393 -1.71 13.59 -147.74
C HIS A 393 -2.43 14.76 -147.07
N TYR A 394 -2.99 15.70 -147.83
CA TYR A 394 -3.79 16.80 -147.30
C TYR A 394 -5.07 16.28 -146.61
N LEU A 395 -5.79 15.35 -147.25
CA LEU A 395 -7.00 14.74 -146.67
C LEU A 395 -6.70 13.96 -145.37
N ASN A 396 -5.57 13.26 -145.31
CA ASN A 396 -5.15 12.55 -144.11
C ASN A 396 -4.82 13.52 -142.96
N LEU A 397 -4.08 14.60 -143.24
CA LEU A 397 -3.74 15.62 -142.26
C LEU A 397 -5.00 16.39 -141.79
N ASP A 398 -5.94 16.69 -142.68
CA ASP A 398 -7.21 17.36 -142.36
C ASP A 398 -8.07 16.47 -141.43
N ARG A 399 -8.16 15.18 -141.75
CA ARG A 399 -8.84 14.20 -140.88
C ARG A 399 -8.16 14.10 -139.51
N GLN A 400 -6.83 14.01 -139.47
CA GLN A 400 -6.07 13.98 -138.21
C GLN A 400 -6.28 15.26 -137.38
N LEU A 401 -6.33 16.42 -138.02
CA LEU A 401 -6.61 17.70 -137.35
C LEU A 401 -8.00 17.70 -136.73
N VAL A 402 -9.03 17.25 -137.46
CA VAL A 402 -10.40 17.10 -136.93
C VAL A 402 -10.42 16.11 -135.76
N ASP A 403 -9.74 14.96 -135.88
CA ASP A 403 -9.66 13.95 -134.82
C ASP A 403 -8.98 14.53 -133.55
N PHE A 404 -7.87 15.26 -133.69
CA PHE A 404 -7.23 15.94 -132.56
C PHE A 404 -8.08 17.08 -131.98
N GLN A 405 -8.83 17.81 -132.80
CA GLN A 405 -9.74 18.86 -132.33
C GLN A 405 -10.88 18.26 -131.51
N VAL A 406 -11.45 17.13 -131.96
CA VAL A 406 -12.44 16.37 -131.20
C VAL A 406 -11.83 15.84 -129.90
N ALA A 407 -10.61 15.31 -129.93
CA ALA A 407 -9.90 14.87 -128.73
C ALA A 407 -9.71 16.03 -127.72
N CYS A 408 -9.25 17.20 -128.16
CA CYS A 408 -9.14 18.39 -127.30
C CYS A 408 -10.51 18.81 -126.72
N ASN A 409 -11.56 18.77 -127.53
CA ASN A 409 -12.93 19.13 -127.12
C ASN A 409 -13.58 18.11 -126.17
N THR A 410 -12.99 16.91 -125.99
CA THR A 410 -13.44 15.92 -124.99
C THR A 410 -12.55 15.94 -123.74
N LEU A 411 -11.24 16.04 -123.91
CA LEU A 411 -10.26 16.06 -122.82
C LEU A 411 -10.32 17.35 -122.00
N GLY A 412 -10.59 18.50 -122.64
CA GLY A 412 -10.70 19.80 -121.96
C GLY A 412 -11.84 19.83 -120.93
N PRO A 413 -13.10 19.57 -121.35
CA PRO A 413 -14.23 19.47 -120.43
C PRO A 413 -14.01 18.40 -119.35
N ARG A 414 -13.39 17.25 -119.70
CA ARG A 414 -13.06 16.20 -118.72
C ARG A 414 -12.08 16.70 -117.64
N ALA A 415 -11.03 17.44 -118.01
CA ALA A 415 -10.11 18.02 -117.05
C ALA A 415 -10.81 19.01 -116.11
N THR A 416 -11.64 19.91 -116.64
CA THR A 416 -12.41 20.86 -115.81
C THR A 416 -13.43 20.17 -114.89
N PHE A 417 -14.02 19.06 -115.33
CA PHE A 417 -14.91 18.25 -114.51
C PHE A 417 -14.15 17.58 -113.35
N LEU A 418 -13.00 16.99 -113.64
CA LEU A 418 -12.14 16.37 -112.62
C LEU A 418 -11.64 17.40 -111.61
N GLU A 419 -11.26 18.60 -112.04
CA GLU A 419 -10.88 19.72 -111.15
C GLU A 419 -12.03 20.10 -110.20
N ALA A 420 -13.24 20.25 -110.73
CA ALA A 420 -14.42 20.58 -109.92
C ALA A 420 -14.78 19.47 -108.92
N GLU A 421 -14.66 18.19 -109.31
CA GLU A 421 -14.93 17.08 -108.41
C GLU A 421 -13.84 16.96 -107.33
N ILE A 422 -12.55 17.21 -107.66
CA ILE A 422 -11.47 17.29 -106.67
C ILE A 422 -11.73 18.42 -105.67
N GLU A 423 -12.13 19.61 -106.14
CA GLU A 423 -12.45 20.73 -105.25
C GLU A 423 -13.62 20.40 -104.31
N LYS A 424 -14.68 19.79 -104.84
CA LYS A 424 -15.83 19.37 -104.05
C LYS A 424 -15.45 18.32 -103.01
N ARG A 425 -14.74 17.26 -103.42
CA ARG A 425 -14.34 16.15 -102.54
C ARG A 425 -13.30 16.56 -101.50
N SER A 426 -12.43 17.52 -101.82
CA SER A 426 -11.49 18.08 -100.85
C SER A 426 -12.18 18.90 -99.76
N LYS A 427 -13.26 19.63 -100.09
CA LYS A 427 -14.12 20.28 -99.08
C LYS A 427 -14.82 19.24 -98.20
N GLU A 428 -15.43 18.20 -98.78
CA GLU A 428 -16.04 17.09 -98.02
C GLU A 428 -15.03 16.39 -97.11
N LEU A 429 -13.79 16.21 -97.57
CA LEU A 429 -12.70 15.64 -96.76
C LEU A 429 -12.32 16.57 -95.60
N ALA A 430 -12.13 17.86 -95.86
CA ALA A 430 -11.77 18.83 -94.82
C ALA A 430 -12.84 18.93 -93.71
N GLU A 431 -14.13 18.88 -94.09
CA GLU A 431 -15.24 18.82 -93.12
C GLU A 431 -15.20 17.54 -92.28
N ALA A 432 -14.97 16.38 -92.91
CA ALA A 432 -14.84 15.10 -92.19
C ALA A 432 -13.62 15.09 -91.25
N GLU A 433 -12.48 15.61 -91.70
CA GLU A 433 -11.27 15.77 -90.88
C GLU A 433 -11.52 16.67 -89.66
N ALA A 434 -12.23 17.78 -89.85
CA ALA A 434 -12.61 18.67 -88.75
C ALA A 434 -13.52 17.97 -87.72
N GLN A 435 -14.53 17.21 -88.18
CA GLN A 435 -15.40 16.43 -87.31
C GLN A 435 -14.63 15.33 -86.55
N TYR A 436 -13.69 14.66 -87.21
CA TYR A 436 -12.84 13.65 -86.58
C TYR A 436 -11.93 14.26 -85.52
N CYS A 437 -11.31 15.41 -85.81
CA CYS A 437 -10.48 16.14 -84.83
C CYS A 437 -11.28 16.54 -83.59
N GLN A 438 -12.51 17.04 -83.77
CA GLN A 438 -13.40 17.35 -82.65
C GLN A 438 -13.76 16.09 -81.86
N ALA A 439 -14.10 15.00 -82.55
CA ALA A 439 -14.42 13.74 -81.89
C ALA A 439 -13.25 13.18 -81.05
N LEU A 440 -12.01 13.30 -81.54
CA LEU A 440 -10.81 12.92 -80.79
C LEU A 440 -10.57 13.80 -79.56
N LEU A 441 -10.78 15.12 -79.68
CA LEU A 441 -10.66 16.04 -78.54
C LEU A 441 -11.69 15.73 -77.45
N ASP A 442 -12.93 15.46 -77.84
CA ASP A 442 -13.99 15.10 -76.90
C ASP A 442 -13.75 13.72 -76.26
N LEU A 443 -13.27 12.74 -77.04
CA LEU A 443 -12.84 11.46 -76.48
C LEU A 443 -11.72 11.63 -75.46
N HIS A 444 -10.70 12.43 -75.78
CA HIS A 444 -9.59 12.71 -74.87
C HIS A 444 -10.05 13.40 -73.57
N ARG A 445 -11.04 14.29 -73.64
CA ARG A 445 -11.66 14.90 -72.46
C ARG A 445 -12.39 13.86 -71.60
N LEU A 446 -13.13 12.95 -72.22
CA LEU A 446 -13.83 11.88 -71.53
C LEU A 446 -12.86 10.87 -70.91
N ASP A 447 -11.78 10.50 -71.62
CA ASP A 447 -10.70 9.67 -71.10
C ASP A 447 -10.09 10.29 -69.84
N LYS A 448 -9.76 11.59 -69.89
CA LYS A 448 -9.26 12.34 -68.72
C LYS A 448 -10.27 12.38 -67.57
N ALA A 449 -11.55 12.55 -67.86
CA ALA A 449 -12.59 12.54 -66.82
C ALA A 449 -12.68 11.18 -66.12
N VAL A 450 -12.58 10.08 -66.87
CA VAL A 450 -12.52 8.71 -66.32
C VAL A 450 -11.24 8.53 -65.50
N GLU A 451 -10.09 8.97 -65.99
CA GLU A 451 -8.81 8.86 -65.28
C GLU A 451 -8.85 9.59 -63.92
N VAL A 452 -9.36 10.83 -63.91
CA VAL A 452 -9.52 11.61 -62.67
C VAL A 452 -10.50 10.92 -61.72
N ALA A 453 -11.65 10.46 -62.22
CA ALA A 453 -12.64 9.74 -61.43
C ALA A 453 -12.07 8.45 -60.80
N GLN A 454 -11.32 7.69 -61.59
CA GLN A 454 -10.67 6.45 -61.18
C GLN A 454 -9.63 6.72 -60.09
N SER A 455 -8.78 7.75 -60.27
CA SER A 455 -7.77 8.10 -59.28
C SER A 455 -8.37 8.49 -57.91
N HIS A 456 -9.47 9.23 -57.91
CA HIS A 456 -10.19 9.59 -56.67
C HIS A 456 -10.84 8.37 -56.02
N TYR A 457 -11.42 7.48 -56.83
CA TYR A 457 -12.02 6.24 -56.37
C TYR A 457 -10.98 5.31 -55.73
N ASP A 458 -9.87 5.08 -56.41
CA ASP A 458 -8.79 4.20 -55.94
C ASP A 458 -8.17 4.74 -54.65
N ALA A 459 -7.96 6.06 -54.54
CA ALA A 459 -7.45 6.68 -53.32
C ALA A 459 -8.37 6.47 -52.11
N LEU A 460 -9.70 6.49 -52.31
CA LEU A 460 -10.66 6.18 -51.24
C LEU A 460 -10.68 4.70 -50.88
N GLY A 461 -10.53 3.80 -51.86
CA GLY A 461 -10.38 2.38 -51.64
C GLY A 461 -9.11 2.03 -50.85
N GLU A 462 -7.98 2.63 -51.23
CA GLU A 462 -6.70 2.50 -50.53
C GLU A 462 -6.80 3.04 -49.10
N LYS A 463 -7.40 4.22 -48.91
CA LYS A 463 -7.66 4.78 -47.58
C LYS A 463 -8.51 3.85 -46.72
N HIS A 464 -9.56 3.26 -47.28
CA HIS A 464 -10.41 2.30 -46.56
C HIS A 464 -9.60 1.08 -46.10
N LEU A 465 -8.83 0.46 -47.00
CA LEU A 465 -7.99 -0.70 -46.70
C LEU A 465 -6.93 -0.38 -45.65
N LEU A 466 -6.22 0.74 -45.80
CA LEU A 466 -5.20 1.18 -44.84
C LEU A 466 -5.80 1.40 -43.45
N THR A 467 -6.95 2.07 -43.36
CA THR A 467 -7.64 2.30 -42.09
C THR A 467 -8.07 0.98 -41.45
N LYS A 468 -8.45 -0.04 -42.25
CA LYS A 468 -8.83 -1.36 -41.75
C LYS A 468 -7.63 -2.15 -41.22
N ILE A 469 -6.47 -2.03 -41.87
CA ILE A 469 -5.20 -2.56 -41.39
C ILE A 469 -4.81 -1.88 -40.06
N GLU A 470 -4.86 -0.55 -40.00
CA GLU A 470 -4.60 0.20 -38.77
C GLU A 470 -5.52 -0.22 -37.61
N VAL A 471 -6.80 -0.48 -37.88
CA VAL A 471 -7.75 -1.02 -36.87
C VAL A 471 -7.28 -2.38 -36.38
N ALA A 472 -6.91 -3.31 -37.27
CA ALA A 472 -6.45 -4.64 -36.90
C ALA A 472 -5.13 -4.59 -36.09
N ASP A 473 -4.19 -3.73 -36.48
CA ASP A 473 -2.92 -3.52 -35.78
C ASP A 473 -3.15 -2.95 -34.38
N LEU A 474 -3.99 -1.92 -34.26
CA LEU A 474 -4.37 -1.34 -32.96
C LEU A 474 -5.12 -2.34 -32.07
N GLU A 475 -5.98 -3.20 -32.63
CA GLU A 475 -6.62 -4.29 -31.88
C GLU A 475 -5.59 -5.26 -31.32
N MET A 476 -4.62 -5.68 -32.14
CA MET A 476 -3.54 -6.58 -31.72
C MET A 476 -2.66 -5.93 -30.64
N GLU A 477 -2.21 -4.68 -30.85
CA GLU A 477 -1.39 -3.95 -29.88
C GLU A 477 -2.12 -3.75 -28.55
N THR A 478 -3.40 -3.35 -28.60
CA THR A 478 -4.20 -3.18 -27.37
C THR A 478 -4.45 -4.51 -26.67
N ALA A 479 -4.59 -5.63 -27.39
CA ALA A 479 -4.69 -6.95 -26.80
C ALA A 479 -3.39 -7.37 -26.10
N VAL A 480 -2.23 -7.16 -26.73
CA VAL A 480 -0.92 -7.44 -26.14
C VAL A 480 -0.69 -6.62 -24.87
N LEU A 481 -0.96 -5.30 -24.92
CA LEU A 481 -0.82 -4.43 -23.75
C LEU A 481 -1.78 -4.85 -22.63
N ARG A 482 -3.03 -5.21 -22.92
CA ARG A 482 -3.97 -5.73 -21.90
C ARG A 482 -3.49 -7.04 -21.28
N ALA A 483 -2.86 -7.93 -22.05
CA ALA A 483 -2.29 -9.16 -21.49
C ALA A 483 -1.12 -8.83 -20.54
N GLN A 484 -0.25 -7.89 -20.90
CA GLN A 484 0.82 -7.41 -20.02
C GLN A 484 0.27 -6.74 -18.75
N GLU A 485 -0.81 -5.96 -18.86
CA GLU A 485 -1.51 -5.35 -17.73
C GLU A 485 -2.02 -6.40 -16.76
N ALA A 486 -2.68 -7.43 -17.27
CA ALA A 486 -3.25 -8.50 -16.46
C ALA A 486 -2.18 -9.29 -15.70
N ILE A 487 -1.05 -9.60 -16.35
CA ILE A 487 0.08 -10.29 -15.71
C ILE A 487 0.65 -9.42 -14.59
N LEU A 488 0.96 -8.15 -14.89
CA LEU A 488 1.53 -7.23 -13.91
C LEU A 488 0.57 -6.97 -12.75
N ALA A 489 -0.73 -6.83 -13.03
CA ALA A 489 -1.77 -6.66 -12.02
C ALA A 489 -1.83 -7.86 -11.06
N ALA A 490 -1.81 -9.08 -11.60
CA ALA A 490 -1.82 -10.30 -10.81
C ALA A 490 -0.56 -10.44 -9.95
N GLU A 491 0.62 -10.07 -10.46
CA GLU A 491 1.87 -10.04 -9.70
C GLU A 491 1.82 -9.04 -8.54
N VAL A 492 1.32 -7.82 -8.80
CA VAL A 492 1.15 -6.77 -7.79
C VAL A 492 0.15 -7.20 -6.72
N GLU A 493 -0.96 -7.82 -7.11
CA GLU A 493 -1.97 -8.33 -6.18
C GLU A 493 -1.40 -9.43 -5.30
N LYS A 494 -0.76 -10.44 -5.90
CA LYS A 494 -0.17 -11.56 -5.16
C LYS A 494 0.86 -11.09 -4.14
N ALA A 495 1.81 -10.25 -4.55
CA ALA A 495 2.82 -9.75 -3.64
C ALA A 495 2.23 -8.75 -2.62
N GLY A 496 1.15 -8.03 -2.96
CA GLY A 496 0.37 -7.25 -2.01
C GLY A 496 -0.26 -8.11 -0.89
N LEU A 497 -0.79 -9.28 -1.25
CA LEU A 497 -1.33 -10.25 -0.28
C LEU A 497 -0.22 -10.85 0.59
N GLU A 498 0.92 -11.23 0.01
CA GLU A 498 2.09 -11.74 0.75
C GLU A 498 2.60 -10.71 1.77
N ILE A 499 2.72 -9.44 1.39
CA ILE A 499 3.11 -8.36 2.30
C ILE A 499 2.07 -8.15 3.39
N ALA A 500 0.78 -8.16 3.08
CA ALA A 500 -0.27 -8.00 4.08
C ALA A 500 -0.25 -9.13 5.12
N GLN A 501 -0.01 -10.37 4.68
CA GLN A 501 0.16 -11.52 5.57
C GLN A 501 1.41 -11.38 6.44
N LEU A 502 2.57 -11.06 5.86
CA LEU A 502 3.81 -10.84 6.61
C LEU A 502 3.69 -9.68 7.60
N GLN A 503 3.02 -8.58 7.24
CA GLN A 503 2.76 -7.45 8.14
C GLN A 503 1.88 -7.87 9.32
N LYS A 504 0.82 -8.64 9.04
CA LYS A 504 -0.08 -9.16 10.08
C LYS A 504 0.69 -10.06 11.03
N GLU A 505 1.39 -11.06 10.51
CA GLU A 505 2.20 -12.00 11.31
C GLU A 505 3.25 -11.26 12.13
N TYR A 506 4.00 -10.34 11.52
CA TYR A 506 4.98 -9.52 12.22
C TYR A 506 4.33 -8.70 13.35
N SER A 507 3.17 -8.08 13.12
CA SER A 507 2.47 -7.28 14.12
C SER A 507 1.98 -8.12 15.31
N GLU A 508 1.40 -9.28 15.04
CA GLU A 508 0.91 -10.22 16.07
C GLU A 508 2.07 -10.71 16.93
N LYS A 509 3.18 -11.11 16.29
CA LYS A 509 4.38 -11.59 16.98
C LYS A 509 5.10 -10.48 17.73
N MET A 510 5.12 -9.26 17.21
CA MET A 510 5.66 -8.10 17.93
C MET A 510 4.85 -7.80 19.19
N MET A 511 3.51 -7.87 19.14
CA MET A 511 2.66 -7.67 20.32
C MET A 511 2.88 -8.77 21.37
N GLU A 512 3.01 -10.02 20.93
CA GLU A 512 3.33 -11.17 21.79
C GLU A 512 4.69 -10.98 22.48
N ARG A 513 5.71 -10.55 21.73
CA ARG A 513 7.02 -10.18 22.29
C ARG A 513 6.90 -9.06 23.32
N THR A 514 6.18 -7.99 23.01
CA THR A 514 5.97 -6.88 23.95
C THR A 514 5.31 -7.34 25.25
N ARG A 515 4.36 -8.29 25.18
CA ARG A 515 3.75 -8.88 26.37
C ARG A 515 4.76 -9.67 27.20
N LEU A 516 5.59 -10.50 26.57
CA LEU A 516 6.63 -11.29 27.25
C LEU A 516 7.69 -10.39 27.91
N VAL A 517 8.15 -9.34 27.22
CA VAL A 517 9.08 -8.36 27.78
C VAL A 517 8.49 -7.67 29.02
N ARG A 518 7.23 -7.23 28.95
CA ARG A 518 6.55 -6.62 30.12
C ARG A 518 6.44 -7.59 31.30
N GLU A 519 6.20 -8.87 31.03
CA GLU A 519 6.14 -9.89 32.08
C GLU A 519 7.52 -10.14 32.70
N GLN A 520 8.57 -10.23 31.87
CA GLN A 520 9.95 -10.30 32.34
C GLN A 520 10.28 -9.09 33.23
N ASP A 521 9.98 -7.87 32.79
CA ASP A 521 10.25 -6.64 33.55
C ASP A 521 9.54 -6.63 34.90
N ARG A 522 8.27 -7.07 34.94
CA ARG A 522 7.47 -7.19 36.16
C ARG A 522 8.07 -8.19 37.15
N LEU A 523 8.47 -9.36 36.66
CA LEU A 523 9.07 -10.41 37.47
C LEU A 523 10.48 -10.03 37.93
N LYS A 524 11.23 -9.31 37.09
CA LYS A 524 12.55 -8.76 37.45
C LYS A 524 12.45 -7.76 38.59
N ALA A 525 11.50 -6.83 38.52
CA ALA A 525 11.27 -5.89 39.62
C ALA A 525 10.89 -6.62 40.93
N THR A 526 10.12 -7.71 40.83
CA THR A 526 9.76 -8.55 41.98
C THR A 526 10.99 -9.29 42.54
N PHE A 527 11.81 -9.85 41.67
CA PHE A 527 13.07 -10.51 42.03
C PHE A 527 14.04 -9.52 42.71
N ASP A 528 14.24 -8.33 42.13
CA ASP A 528 15.12 -7.31 42.67
C ASP A 528 14.68 -6.88 44.09
N LEU A 529 13.36 -6.70 44.29
CA LEU A 529 12.79 -6.40 45.60
C LEU A 529 13.03 -7.55 46.60
N MET A 530 12.82 -8.80 46.17
CA MET A 530 13.07 -9.96 47.04
C MET A 530 14.55 -10.17 47.32
N ALA A 531 15.44 -9.83 46.38
CA ALA A 531 16.88 -9.86 46.58
C ALA A 531 17.30 -8.87 47.67
N GLN A 532 16.77 -7.64 47.62
CA GLN A 532 16.98 -6.63 48.68
C GLN A 532 16.47 -7.14 50.04
N LYS A 533 15.25 -7.70 50.09
CA LYS A 533 14.69 -8.27 51.33
C LYS A 533 15.49 -9.45 51.85
N LYS A 534 16.04 -10.29 50.97
CA LYS A 534 16.89 -11.43 51.34
C LYS A 534 18.18 -10.97 52.00
N GLU A 535 18.86 -9.97 51.44
CA GLU A 535 20.04 -9.38 52.09
C GLU A 535 19.67 -8.73 53.42
N ALA A 536 18.57 -7.98 53.48
CA ALA A 536 18.10 -7.39 54.74
C ALA A 536 17.78 -8.45 55.81
N ALA A 537 17.17 -9.58 55.44
CA ALA A 537 16.89 -10.70 56.35
C ALA A 537 18.16 -11.41 56.82
N ARG A 538 19.16 -11.54 55.95
CA ARG A 538 20.48 -12.08 56.30
C ARG A 538 21.20 -11.18 57.31
N MET A 539 21.12 -9.85 57.12
CA MET A 539 21.70 -8.89 58.06
C MET A 539 20.95 -8.92 59.40
N ALA A 540 19.61 -8.97 59.38
CA ALA A 540 18.79 -9.03 60.59
C ALA A 540 19.01 -10.31 61.43
N GLU A 541 19.38 -11.44 60.82
CA GLU A 541 19.75 -12.66 61.55
C GLU A 541 21.19 -12.62 62.09
N ALA A 542 22.11 -12.01 61.34
CA ALA A 542 23.49 -11.81 61.79
C ALA A 542 23.58 -10.76 62.93
N GLU A 543 22.60 -9.87 63.02
CA GLU A 543 22.42 -8.96 64.14
C GLU A 543 21.83 -9.69 65.36
N GLU A 544 22.53 -9.62 66.49
CA GLU A 544 21.99 -10.07 67.77
C GLU A 544 20.71 -9.30 68.07
N ALA A 545 19.56 -10.00 68.16
CA ALA A 545 18.29 -9.42 68.61
C ALA A 545 18.49 -8.66 69.94
N ALA A 546 17.63 -7.66 70.20
CA ALA A 546 17.76 -6.74 71.34
C ALA A 546 18.31 -7.41 72.61
N GLU A 547 19.56 -7.10 72.94
CA GLU A 547 20.33 -7.93 73.85
C GLU A 547 19.86 -7.70 75.30
N VAL A 548 19.29 -8.73 75.94
CA VAL A 548 18.93 -8.68 77.36
C VAL A 548 20.11 -9.17 78.20
N LYS A 549 20.72 -8.26 78.96
CA LYS A 549 21.85 -8.58 79.86
C LYS A 549 21.45 -8.54 81.31
N ILE A 550 22.06 -9.42 82.10
CA ILE A 550 22.02 -9.32 83.56
C ILE A 550 23.02 -8.25 83.98
N ALA A 551 22.55 -7.02 84.23
CA ALA A 551 23.39 -5.90 84.65
C ALA A 551 23.78 -5.97 86.13
N GLY A 552 23.00 -6.68 86.95
CA GLY A 552 23.32 -6.88 88.37
C GLY A 552 22.71 -8.18 88.91
N ARG A 553 23.53 -8.99 89.57
CA ARG A 553 23.06 -10.20 90.27
C ARG A 553 22.51 -9.83 91.64
N ALA A 554 21.49 -10.58 92.07
CA ALA A 554 20.92 -10.47 93.40
C ALA A 554 21.91 -10.96 94.46
N VAL A 555 22.09 -10.17 95.52
CA VAL A 555 23.00 -10.46 96.64
C VAL A 555 22.20 -10.95 97.85
N VAL A 556 22.78 -11.83 98.65
CA VAL A 556 22.17 -12.32 99.89
C VAL A 556 22.01 -11.17 100.89
N PRO A 557 20.78 -10.83 101.32
CA PRO A 557 20.54 -9.68 102.19
C PRO A 557 21.00 -9.97 103.62
N GLY A 558 21.97 -9.19 104.12
CA GLY A 558 22.52 -9.35 105.47
C GLY A 558 21.61 -8.86 106.61
N ARG A 559 20.50 -8.18 106.30
CA ARG A 559 19.51 -7.73 107.29
C ARG A 559 18.08 -8.01 106.79
N PRO A 560 17.14 -8.40 107.68
CA PRO A 560 15.76 -8.59 107.29
C PRO A 560 15.15 -7.25 106.84
N HIS A 561 14.26 -7.30 105.86
CA HIS A 561 13.47 -6.16 105.42
C HIS A 561 12.53 -5.80 106.57
N ALA A 562 12.86 -4.76 107.34
CA ALA A 562 12.27 -4.52 108.65
C ALA A 562 10.73 -4.45 108.60
N LEU A 563 10.07 -5.29 109.39
CA LEU A 563 8.77 -4.94 109.96
C LEU A 563 9.00 -3.74 110.87
N LYS A 564 8.15 -2.72 110.78
CA LYS A 564 8.26 -1.49 111.59
C LYS A 564 7.88 -1.78 113.06
N ARG A 565 8.71 -2.54 113.79
CA ARG A 565 8.44 -3.06 115.14
C ARG A 565 8.12 -1.97 116.15
N MET A 566 8.81 -0.83 116.06
CA MET A 566 8.50 0.34 116.89
C MET A 566 7.06 0.83 116.67
N VAL A 567 6.56 0.80 115.43
CA VAL A 567 5.20 1.28 115.10
C VAL A 567 4.15 0.39 115.75
N ILE A 568 4.38 -0.94 115.78
CA ILE A 568 3.45 -1.89 116.41
C ILE A 568 3.40 -1.69 117.93
N ILE A 569 4.56 -1.55 118.59
CA ILE A 569 4.64 -1.38 120.06
C ILE A 569 4.04 -0.02 120.49
N LEU A 570 4.34 1.05 119.75
CA LEU A 570 3.77 2.37 120.03
C LEU A 570 2.24 2.37 119.88
N GLY A 571 1.74 1.73 118.81
CA GLY A 571 0.30 1.60 118.56
C GLY A 571 -0.44 0.87 119.67
N ALA A 572 0.14 -0.22 120.19
CA ALA A 572 -0.46 -0.98 121.30
C ALA A 572 -0.46 -0.21 122.63
N GLY A 573 0.61 0.53 122.94
CA GLY A 573 0.69 1.36 124.14
C GLY A 573 -0.35 2.49 124.14
N LEU A 574 -0.57 3.12 122.98
CA LEU A 574 -1.58 4.17 122.83
C LEU A 574 -3.00 3.60 123.01
N ALA A 575 -3.29 2.44 122.43
CA ALA A 575 -4.58 1.78 122.58
C ALA A 575 -4.89 1.45 124.07
N ALA A 576 -3.88 0.99 124.81
CA ALA A 576 -4.02 0.65 126.22
C ALA A 576 -4.22 1.85 127.15
N LEU A 577 -3.60 3.01 126.84
CA LEU A 577 -3.81 4.26 127.56
C LEU A 577 -5.28 4.69 127.46
N ILE A 578 -5.84 4.67 126.25
CA ILE A 578 -7.24 5.03 125.99
C ILE A 578 -8.18 4.11 126.78
N LEU A 579 -7.94 2.80 126.72
CA LEU A 579 -8.75 1.80 127.44
C LEU A 579 -8.64 1.96 128.96
N GLY A 580 -7.45 2.26 129.48
CA GLY A 580 -7.21 2.46 130.91
C GLY A 580 -7.91 3.71 131.47
N ILE A 581 -7.89 4.82 130.71
CA ILE A 581 -8.64 6.03 131.06
C ILE A 581 -10.14 5.73 131.10
N PHE A 582 -10.67 5.06 130.08
CA PHE A 582 -12.08 4.69 130.04
C PHE A 582 -12.52 3.84 131.25
N LEU A 583 -11.74 2.80 131.57
CA LEU A 583 -12.00 1.95 132.73
C LEU A 583 -11.95 2.72 134.06
N ALA A 584 -11.04 3.67 134.21
CA ALA A 584 -10.93 4.47 135.43
C ALA A 584 -12.18 5.33 135.68
N PHE A 585 -12.73 5.95 134.64
CA PHE A 585 -13.98 6.71 134.76
C PHE A 585 -15.20 5.80 134.96
N PHE A 586 -15.26 4.67 134.26
CA PHE A 586 -16.36 3.72 134.35
C PHE A 586 -16.52 3.15 135.76
N PHE A 587 -15.42 2.67 136.36
CA PHE A 587 -15.46 2.13 137.72
C PHE A 587 -15.77 3.20 138.77
N GLU A 588 -15.30 4.44 138.58
CA GLU A 588 -15.60 5.52 139.51
C GLU A 588 -17.09 5.95 139.43
N ALA A 589 -17.69 5.97 138.24
CA ALA A 589 -19.12 6.22 138.04
C ALA A 589 -19.98 5.14 138.73
N VAL A 590 -19.61 3.87 138.58
CA VAL A 590 -20.30 2.76 139.27
C VAL A 590 -20.12 2.83 140.79
N SER A 591 -18.98 3.33 141.27
CA SER A 591 -18.73 3.47 142.72
C SER A 591 -19.46 4.66 143.36
N THR A 592 -19.71 5.74 142.61
CA THR A 592 -20.41 6.92 143.12
C THR A 592 -21.94 6.75 143.14
N GLU A 593 -22.52 5.93 142.25
CA GLU A 593 -23.95 5.57 142.34
C GLU A 593 -24.27 4.72 143.58
N ARG A 594 -23.37 3.82 143.99
CA ARG A 594 -23.58 2.97 145.19
C ARG A 594 -23.62 3.73 146.51
N VAL A 595 -23.00 4.92 146.57
CA VAL A 595 -22.96 5.74 147.80
C VAL A 595 -24.16 6.70 147.89
N LYS A 596 -24.99 6.82 146.85
CA LYS A 596 -26.23 7.62 146.86
C LYS A 596 -27.50 6.82 147.22
N GLN A 597 -27.38 5.51 147.42
CA GLN A 597 -28.51 4.63 147.77
C GLN A 597 -28.45 4.04 149.20
N GLU A 598 -27.50 4.48 150.03
CA GLU A 598 -27.45 4.16 151.47
C GLU A 598 -27.48 5.41 152.34
#